data_AF-A0A960MIA1-F1
#
_entry.id   AF-A0A960MIA1-F1
#
_cell.length_a   1.000
_cell.length_b   1.000
_cell.length_c   1.000
_cell.angle_alpha   90.00
_cell.angle_beta   90.00
_cell.angle_gamma   90.00
#
_symmetry.space_group_name_H-M   'P 1'
#
loop_
_entity.id
_entity.type
_entity.pdbx_description
1 polymer ?
#
loop_
_entity_poly.entity_id
_entity_poly.type
_entity_poly.pdbx_seq_one_letter_code
_entity_poly.pdbx_strand_id
1 'polypeptide(L)'
;MNLEKEEPHEIRILKLLPYIVKPPLVDPCLPQEFILGCQDDDPYFSAGYYWGAQRTLNDYFSDPTTLKGCLIRAQVSTTVSQLGLDRFSCDGNTQDLSAAGFTEIKVTRGKWGIFPYRELHAKGSKGRHYYQMWVGLNAEGGATLLFQFLYPEYLNEPTQNQKKIWEDFVRKTALLSLNDLLVAHGAHMKGYTESSSIREKVRIVVEKRRWDQKLLIYIDPLTTDHPFFQIQKIHDINFVSEFACGQPLIEIDAVFTESKGEPLSEKVRVLYNIVDQFTFNSKMLSPHRFEETPEYLLFQ
;
A
#
# COMPACT_ATOMS: atom_id res chain seq x y z
N MET A 1 -36.23 1.00 7.63
CA MET A 1 -35.27 1.72 6.79
C MET A 1 -34.00 0.89 6.82
N ASN A 2 -33.79 0.07 5.80
CA ASN A 2 -32.62 -0.79 5.70
C ASN A 2 -31.43 0.11 5.40
N LEU A 3 -30.55 0.29 6.39
CA LEU A 3 -29.19 0.72 6.11
C LEU A 3 -28.57 -0.44 5.32
N GLU A 4 -28.54 -0.28 4.00
CA GLU A 4 -27.70 -1.10 3.14
C GLU A 4 -26.30 -1.05 3.77
N LYS A 5 -25.82 -2.21 4.22
CA LYS A 5 -24.41 -2.37 4.53
C LYS A 5 -23.69 -2.07 3.23
N GLU A 6 -23.08 -0.88 3.13
CA GLU A 6 -22.03 -0.66 2.15
C GLU A 6 -21.05 -1.81 2.32
N GLU A 7 -20.96 -2.67 1.30
CA GLU A 7 -19.89 -3.66 1.25
C GLU A 7 -18.58 -2.88 1.39
N PRO A 8 -17.66 -3.31 2.28
CA PRO A 8 -16.41 -2.60 2.43
C PRO A 8 -15.75 -2.56 1.06
N HIS A 9 -15.38 -1.36 0.58
CA HIS A 9 -14.62 -1.19 -0.65
C HIS A 9 -13.44 -2.16 -0.63
N GLU A 10 -13.55 -3.26 -1.39
CA GLU A 10 -12.55 -4.31 -1.33
C GLU A 10 -11.29 -3.80 -2.03
N ILE A 11 -10.24 -3.62 -1.24
CA ILE A 11 -8.99 -3.04 -1.69
C ILE A 11 -8.34 -3.95 -2.70
N ARG A 12 -8.06 -3.36 -3.86
CA ARG A 12 -7.61 -4.10 -5.02
C ARG A 12 -6.32 -4.87 -4.80
N ILE A 13 -5.34 -4.30 -4.09
CA ILE A 13 -4.07 -4.99 -3.86
C ILE A 13 -4.22 -6.26 -3.01
N LEU A 14 -5.17 -6.28 -2.07
CA LEU A 14 -5.46 -7.48 -1.28
C LEU A 14 -6.07 -8.59 -2.14
N LYS A 15 -6.89 -8.24 -3.14
CA LYS A 15 -7.42 -9.20 -4.12
C LYS A 15 -6.36 -9.72 -5.08
N LEU A 16 -5.39 -8.88 -5.43
CA LEU A 16 -4.35 -9.20 -6.41
C LEU A 16 -3.13 -9.90 -5.79
N LEU A 17 -2.92 -9.76 -4.47
CA LEU A 17 -1.85 -10.39 -3.69
C LEU A 17 -2.37 -11.02 -2.37
N PRO A 18 -3.34 -11.93 -2.41
CA PRO A 18 -4.09 -12.34 -1.21
C PRO A 18 -3.27 -13.10 -0.16
N TYR A 19 -2.17 -13.72 -0.56
CA TYR A 19 -1.36 -14.58 0.32
C TYR A 19 -0.09 -13.91 0.85
N ILE A 20 0.17 -12.66 0.47
CA ILE A 20 1.31 -11.91 1.03
C ILE A 20 0.88 -11.34 2.39
N VAL A 21 1.63 -11.69 3.45
CA VAL A 21 1.36 -11.24 4.83
C VAL A 21 1.40 -9.71 4.96
N LYS A 22 2.27 -9.04 4.19
CA LYS A 22 2.44 -7.58 4.15
C LYS A 22 2.58 -7.10 2.70
N PRO A 23 1.48 -7.03 1.93
CA PRO A 23 1.56 -6.56 0.56
C PRO A 23 1.97 -5.08 0.56
N PRO A 24 2.59 -4.58 -0.53
CA PRO A 24 2.80 -3.14 -0.67
C PRO A 24 1.42 -2.47 -0.64
N LEU A 25 1.22 -1.54 0.29
CA LEU A 25 -0.08 -0.92 0.52
C LEU A 25 -0.34 0.20 -0.50
N VAL A 26 -0.46 -0.22 -1.75
CA VAL A 26 -0.60 0.65 -2.92
C VAL A 26 -1.89 0.32 -3.64
N ASP A 27 -2.49 1.28 -4.35
CA ASP A 27 -3.52 1.00 -5.34
C ASP A 27 -2.85 0.78 -6.71
N PRO A 28 -2.79 -0.46 -7.21
CA PRO A 28 -2.17 -0.72 -8.50
C PRO A 28 -3.01 -0.11 -9.63
N CYS A 29 -2.39 0.79 -10.40
CA CYS A 29 -3.04 1.42 -11.54
C CYS A 29 -3.10 0.45 -12.72
N LEU A 30 -4.14 -0.39 -12.73
CA LEU A 30 -4.41 -1.41 -13.74
C LEU A 30 -5.83 -1.27 -14.33
N PRO A 31 -6.10 -1.81 -15.53
CA PRO A 31 -7.45 -1.83 -16.09
C PRO A 31 -8.44 -2.53 -15.15
N GLN A 32 -9.65 -2.03 -14.97
CA GLN A 32 -10.61 -2.57 -13.98
C GLN A 32 -10.95 -4.05 -14.19
N GLU A 33 -10.91 -4.50 -15.45
CA GLU A 33 -11.16 -5.88 -15.85
C GLU A 33 -10.01 -6.84 -15.51
N PHE A 34 -8.86 -6.33 -15.04
CA PHE A 34 -7.76 -7.18 -14.58
C PHE A 34 -8.12 -7.80 -13.23
N ILE A 35 -8.17 -9.12 -13.24
CA ILE A 35 -8.43 -9.97 -12.07
C ILE A 35 -7.20 -10.82 -11.75
N LEU A 36 -7.20 -11.44 -10.57
CA LEU A 36 -6.21 -12.43 -10.18
C LEU A 36 -6.47 -13.76 -10.90
N GLY A 37 -5.42 -14.33 -11.49
CA GLY A 37 -5.36 -15.71 -11.94
C GLY A 37 -4.16 -16.43 -11.32
N CYS A 38 -4.36 -17.69 -10.96
CA CYS A 38 -3.30 -18.60 -10.54
C CYS A 38 -3.52 -19.97 -11.18
N GLN A 39 -2.43 -20.67 -11.51
CA GLN A 39 -2.47 -21.95 -12.21
C GLN A 39 -2.78 -23.11 -11.24
N ASP A 40 -2.32 -22.98 -9.99
CA ASP A 40 -2.56 -23.92 -8.87
C ASP A 40 -2.80 -23.11 -7.59
N ASP A 41 -3.38 -23.70 -6.55
CA ASP A 41 -3.35 -23.11 -5.20
C ASP A 41 -1.90 -23.12 -4.71
N ASP A 42 -1.16 -22.06 -5.05
CA ASP A 42 0.23 -21.86 -4.62
C ASP A 42 0.26 -20.89 -3.44
N PRO A 43 0.20 -21.41 -2.20
CA PRO A 43 0.26 -20.59 -1.00
C PRO A 43 1.65 -19.96 -0.79
N TYR A 44 2.67 -20.42 -1.52
CA TYR A 44 4.06 -19.98 -1.37
C TYR A 44 4.46 -18.91 -2.38
N PHE A 45 3.55 -18.48 -3.26
CA PHE A 45 3.80 -17.37 -4.19
C PHE A 45 4.99 -17.64 -5.15
N SER A 46 5.27 -18.92 -5.41
CA SER A 46 6.47 -19.42 -6.10
C SER A 46 6.28 -19.55 -7.62
N ALA A 47 5.11 -19.98 -8.08
CA ALA A 47 4.68 -20.01 -9.48
C ALA A 47 4.30 -18.60 -9.98
N GLY A 48 4.02 -17.69 -9.05
CA GLY A 48 3.61 -16.32 -9.29
C GLY A 48 2.11 -16.19 -9.57
N TYR A 49 1.59 -14.99 -9.31
CA TYR A 49 0.23 -14.60 -9.67
C TYR A 49 0.21 -13.83 -10.97
N TYR A 50 -0.87 -13.99 -11.72
CA TYR A 50 -1.05 -13.36 -13.02
C TYR A 50 -2.25 -12.45 -12.96
N TRP A 51 -2.09 -11.23 -13.43
CA TRP A 51 -3.15 -10.24 -13.50
C TRP A 51 -3.44 -9.92 -14.95
N GLY A 52 -4.70 -10.04 -15.33
CA GLY A 52 -5.14 -9.79 -16.69
C GLY A 52 -6.64 -9.95 -16.84
N ALA A 53 -7.15 -9.64 -18.03
CA ALA A 53 -8.54 -9.93 -18.36
C ALA A 53 -8.79 -11.45 -18.27
N GLN A 54 -9.95 -11.85 -17.74
CA GLN A 54 -10.31 -13.26 -17.54
C GLN A 54 -10.01 -14.14 -18.77
N ARG A 55 -10.40 -13.69 -19.96
CA ARG A 55 -10.17 -14.44 -21.20
C ARG A 55 -8.68 -14.63 -21.49
N THR A 56 -7.86 -13.60 -21.26
CA THR A 56 -6.41 -13.66 -21.47
C THR A 56 -5.74 -14.62 -20.49
N LEU A 57 -6.18 -14.62 -19.24
CA LEU A 57 -5.71 -15.58 -18.23
C LEU A 57 -6.06 -17.02 -18.61
N ASN A 58 -7.31 -17.27 -19.00
CA ASN A 58 -7.77 -18.60 -19.41
C ASN A 58 -6.99 -19.13 -20.62
N ASP A 59 -6.80 -18.28 -21.65
CA ASP A 59 -6.01 -18.63 -22.83
C ASP A 59 -4.56 -18.96 -22.42
N TYR A 60 -3.93 -18.13 -21.58
CA TYR A 60 -2.55 -18.33 -21.12
C TYR A 60 -2.35 -19.60 -20.27
N PHE A 61 -3.28 -19.90 -19.36
CA PHE A 61 -3.18 -21.12 -18.53
C PHE A 61 -3.50 -22.40 -19.31
N SER A 62 -4.28 -22.31 -20.39
CA SER A 62 -4.52 -23.42 -21.30
C SER A 62 -3.29 -23.70 -22.17
N ASP A 63 -2.71 -22.64 -22.75
CA ASP A 63 -1.48 -22.70 -23.54
C ASP A 63 -0.77 -21.32 -23.52
N PRO A 64 0.36 -21.18 -22.81
CA PRO A 64 1.09 -19.92 -22.70
C PRO A 64 1.51 -19.31 -24.05
N THR A 65 1.73 -20.16 -25.07
CA THR A 65 2.12 -19.72 -26.41
C THR A 65 0.99 -19.00 -27.15
N THR A 66 -0.26 -19.19 -26.70
CA THR A 66 -1.46 -18.61 -27.31
C THR A 66 -1.86 -17.26 -26.72
N LEU A 67 -1.00 -16.65 -25.89
CA LEU A 67 -1.27 -15.37 -25.26
C LEU A 67 -1.64 -14.29 -26.31
N LYS A 68 -2.88 -13.78 -26.26
CA LYS A 68 -3.40 -12.73 -27.17
C LYS A 68 -3.43 -11.33 -26.55
N GLY A 69 -3.42 -11.24 -25.22
CA GLY A 69 -3.43 -9.99 -24.46
C GLY A 69 -2.14 -9.80 -23.68
N CYS A 70 -2.08 -8.76 -22.84
CA CYS A 70 -0.99 -8.62 -21.89
C CYS A 70 -1.41 -9.10 -20.49
N LEU A 71 -0.43 -9.57 -19.72
CA LEU A 71 -0.56 -9.94 -18.33
C LEU A 71 0.52 -9.25 -17.52
N ILE A 72 0.26 -9.03 -16.23
CA ILE A 72 1.30 -8.71 -15.26
C ILE A 72 1.47 -9.92 -14.36
N ARG A 73 2.68 -10.50 -14.36
CA ARG A 73 3.03 -11.57 -13.45
C ARG A 73 3.72 -10.98 -12.22
N ALA A 74 3.28 -11.35 -11.03
CA ALA A 74 3.87 -10.98 -9.75
C ALA A 74 4.41 -12.23 -9.03
N GLN A 75 5.64 -12.20 -8.55
CA GLN A 75 6.25 -13.29 -7.78
C GLN A 75 7.27 -12.75 -6.77
N VAL A 76 7.64 -13.52 -5.74
CA VAL A 76 8.73 -13.13 -4.84
C VAL A 76 10.02 -13.29 -5.62
N SER A 77 10.87 -12.26 -5.60
CA SER A 77 12.16 -12.37 -6.27
C SER A 77 13.10 -13.27 -5.49
N THR A 78 13.68 -14.25 -6.19
CA THR A 78 14.74 -15.13 -5.68
C THR A 78 16.15 -14.62 -6.01
N THR A 79 16.25 -13.57 -6.83
CA THR A 79 17.53 -13.10 -7.40
C THR A 79 17.89 -11.67 -6.98
N VAL A 80 16.91 -10.87 -6.56
CA VAL A 80 17.12 -9.48 -6.18
C VAL A 80 16.54 -9.23 -4.79
N SER A 81 17.37 -8.72 -3.90
CA SER A 81 16.99 -8.28 -2.55
C SER A 81 17.08 -6.76 -2.43
N GLN A 82 16.31 -6.20 -1.49
CA GLN A 82 16.39 -4.79 -1.13
C GLN A 82 17.57 -4.57 -0.17
N LEU A 83 18.44 -3.62 -0.49
CA LEU A 83 19.62 -3.23 0.28
C LEU A 83 19.41 -1.85 0.93
N GLY A 84 18.79 -1.83 2.11
CA GLY A 84 18.42 -0.58 2.78
C GLY A 84 17.19 0.06 2.17
N LEU A 85 17.02 1.38 2.31
CA LEU A 85 15.74 2.03 1.99
C LEU A 85 15.44 2.12 0.48
N ASP A 86 16.44 2.37 -0.36
CA ASP A 86 16.22 2.71 -1.79
C ASP A 86 17.19 2.00 -2.76
N ARG A 87 17.85 0.94 -2.32
CA ARG A 87 18.82 0.20 -3.15
C ARG A 87 18.44 -1.26 -3.30
N PHE A 88 18.97 -1.88 -4.33
CA PHE A 88 18.77 -3.29 -4.66
C PHE A 88 20.12 -3.98 -4.85
N SER A 89 20.19 -5.30 -4.63
CA SER A 89 21.42 -6.08 -4.80
C SER A 89 22.00 -6.06 -6.21
N CYS A 90 21.18 -5.74 -7.22
CA CYS A 90 21.56 -5.64 -8.62
C CYS A 90 21.76 -4.18 -9.10
N ASP A 91 21.93 -3.24 -8.17
CA ASP A 91 22.22 -1.86 -8.51
C ASP A 91 23.64 -1.72 -9.10
N GLY A 92 23.71 -1.32 -10.37
CA GLY A 92 24.97 -1.06 -11.07
C GLY A 92 25.49 -2.22 -11.94
N ASN A 93 24.87 -3.40 -11.90
CA ASN A 93 25.32 -4.54 -12.70
C ASN A 93 24.41 -4.81 -13.92
N THR A 94 24.57 -4.02 -14.98
CA THR A 94 23.97 -4.30 -16.31
C THR A 94 24.93 -5.04 -17.24
N GLN A 95 26.16 -5.29 -16.79
CA GLN A 95 27.18 -5.98 -17.57
C GLN A 95 26.79 -7.44 -17.81
N ASP A 96 26.23 -8.12 -16.80
CA ASP A 96 25.74 -9.49 -16.94
C ASP A 96 24.62 -9.60 -18.00
N LEU A 97 23.73 -8.60 -18.07
CA LEU A 97 22.69 -8.54 -19.10
C LEU A 97 23.29 -8.33 -20.49
N SER A 98 24.28 -7.45 -20.60
CA SER A 98 24.97 -7.19 -21.87
C SER A 98 25.74 -8.44 -22.34
N ALA A 99 26.41 -9.12 -21.41
CA ALA A 99 27.11 -10.38 -21.66
C ALA A 99 26.15 -11.51 -22.07
N ALA A 100 24.92 -11.51 -21.54
CA ALA A 100 23.84 -12.39 -21.96
C ALA A 100 23.18 -12.01 -23.30
N GLY A 101 23.69 -10.97 -23.98
CA GLY A 101 23.24 -10.56 -25.30
C GLY A 101 22.01 -9.63 -25.31
N PHE A 102 21.69 -9.00 -24.18
CA PHE A 102 20.68 -7.95 -24.13
C PHE A 102 21.25 -6.62 -24.62
N THR A 103 20.41 -5.85 -25.31
CA THR A 103 20.69 -4.52 -25.86
C THR A 103 19.60 -3.55 -25.41
N GLU A 104 19.75 -2.25 -25.70
CA GLU A 104 18.76 -1.22 -25.34
C GLU A 104 18.36 -1.24 -23.85
N ILE A 105 19.33 -1.57 -22.97
CA ILE A 105 19.10 -1.72 -21.53
C ILE A 105 18.84 -0.35 -20.91
N LYS A 106 17.63 -0.17 -20.37
CA LYS A 106 17.20 1.00 -19.62
C LYS A 106 16.80 0.56 -18.22
N VAL A 107 17.35 1.25 -17.23
CA VAL A 107 17.00 1.03 -15.82
C VAL A 107 16.42 2.31 -15.27
N THR A 108 15.18 2.25 -14.79
CA THR A 108 14.50 3.37 -14.13
C THR A 108 14.35 3.03 -12.66
N ARG A 109 14.50 4.03 -11.79
CA ARG A 109 14.21 3.91 -10.36
C ARG A 109 13.13 4.91 -9.97
N GLY A 110 12.33 4.55 -8.99
CA GLY A 110 11.32 5.41 -8.43
C GLY A 110 10.74 4.80 -7.15
N LYS A 111 9.57 5.29 -6.75
CA LYS A 111 8.87 4.78 -5.55
C LYS A 111 7.36 4.74 -5.77
N TRP A 112 6.71 3.79 -5.12
CA TRP A 112 5.27 3.81 -4.86
C TRP A 112 5.04 4.23 -3.41
N GLY A 113 4.85 5.52 -3.19
CA GLY A 113 4.90 6.09 -1.84
C GLY A 113 6.27 5.81 -1.20
N ILE A 114 6.30 4.94 -0.20
CA ILE A 114 7.52 4.55 0.50
C ILE A 114 8.24 3.35 -0.15
N PHE A 115 7.58 2.58 -1.01
CA PHE A 115 8.13 1.34 -1.55
C PHE A 115 9.05 1.65 -2.73
N PRO A 116 10.37 1.45 -2.63
CA PRO A 116 11.26 1.70 -3.75
C PRO A 116 10.99 0.70 -4.87
N TYR A 117 11.15 1.13 -6.11
CA TYR A 117 11.15 0.22 -7.24
C TYR A 117 12.34 0.44 -8.17
N ARG A 118 12.71 -0.63 -8.87
CA ARG A 118 13.69 -0.66 -9.94
C ARG A 118 13.06 -1.34 -11.14
N GLU A 119 12.78 -0.58 -12.18
CA GLU A 119 12.30 -1.05 -13.47
C GLU A 119 13.48 -1.33 -14.41
N LEU A 120 13.42 -2.43 -15.14
CA LEU A 120 14.33 -2.82 -16.19
C LEU A 120 13.55 -3.00 -17.48
N HIS A 121 13.97 -2.29 -18.52
CA HIS A 121 13.59 -2.53 -19.90
C HIS A 121 14.84 -2.95 -20.68
N ALA A 122 14.76 -4.04 -21.42
CA ALA A 122 15.87 -4.49 -22.27
C ALA A 122 15.36 -5.23 -23.50
N LYS A 123 16.15 -5.27 -24.55
CA LYS A 123 15.87 -6.02 -25.78
C LYS A 123 16.77 -7.23 -25.87
N GLY A 124 16.20 -8.43 -25.88
CA GLY A 124 16.98 -9.66 -25.99
C GLY A 124 17.53 -9.89 -27.39
N SER A 125 18.38 -10.90 -27.52
CA SER A 125 19.08 -11.26 -28.76
C SER A 125 18.15 -11.57 -29.95
N LYS A 126 16.92 -12.03 -29.69
CA LYS A 126 15.89 -12.27 -30.71
C LYS A 126 15.08 -11.02 -31.10
N GLY A 127 15.46 -9.84 -30.61
CA GLY A 127 14.77 -8.57 -30.84
C GLY A 127 13.53 -8.33 -29.99
N ARG A 128 13.17 -9.28 -29.12
CA ARG A 128 12.02 -9.15 -28.20
C ARG A 128 12.36 -8.25 -27.02
N HIS A 129 11.43 -7.37 -26.63
CA HIS A 129 11.57 -6.51 -25.46
C HIS A 129 11.10 -7.21 -24.16
N TYR A 130 11.79 -6.93 -23.07
CA TYR A 130 11.51 -7.47 -21.74
C TYR A 130 11.32 -6.32 -20.78
N TYR A 131 10.24 -6.36 -20.01
CA TYR A 131 9.92 -5.37 -18.99
C TYR A 131 9.76 -6.10 -17.66
N GLN A 132 10.57 -5.70 -16.69
CA GLN A 132 10.58 -6.25 -15.35
C GLN A 132 10.70 -5.13 -14.34
N MET A 133 10.15 -5.33 -13.15
CA MET A 133 10.29 -4.38 -12.07
C MET A 133 10.41 -5.11 -10.75
N TRP A 134 11.36 -4.68 -9.93
CA TRP A 134 11.48 -5.11 -8.54
C TRP A 134 10.93 -4.03 -7.63
N VAL A 135 10.07 -4.41 -6.69
CA VAL A 135 9.52 -3.52 -5.67
C VAL A 135 9.98 -4.00 -4.31
N GLY A 136 10.65 -3.13 -3.57
CA GLY A 136 11.09 -3.39 -2.21
C GLY A 136 9.94 -3.29 -1.21
N LEU A 137 9.93 -4.17 -0.22
CA LEU A 137 8.89 -4.24 0.82
C LEU A 137 9.29 -3.50 2.12
N ASN A 138 10.39 -2.75 2.11
CA ASN A 138 10.91 -1.99 3.25
C ASN A 138 11.15 -2.83 4.51
N ALA A 139 11.54 -4.09 4.33
CA ALA A 139 12.01 -4.97 5.39
C ALA A 139 13.55 -4.97 5.45
N GLU A 140 14.12 -5.15 6.65
CA GLU A 140 15.57 -5.22 6.84
C GLU A 140 16.12 -6.52 6.19
N GLY A 141 17.04 -6.38 5.23
CA GLY A 141 17.47 -7.50 4.36
C GLY A 141 16.37 -7.98 3.39
N GLY A 142 15.43 -7.10 3.06
CA GLY A 142 14.08 -7.44 2.61
C GLY A 142 13.96 -8.13 1.27
N ALA A 143 13.02 -9.08 1.23
CA ALA A 143 12.49 -9.64 -0.01
C ALA A 143 11.94 -8.54 -0.93
N THR A 144 11.97 -8.79 -2.23
CA THR A 144 11.37 -7.92 -3.24
C THR A 144 10.29 -8.67 -4.00
N LEU A 145 9.30 -7.95 -4.51
CA LEU A 145 8.36 -8.49 -5.49
C LEU A 145 8.89 -8.21 -6.89
N LEU A 146 8.95 -9.25 -7.70
CA LEU A 146 9.26 -9.18 -9.12
C LEU A 146 7.94 -9.15 -9.90
N PHE A 147 7.74 -8.04 -10.61
CA PHE A 147 6.70 -7.86 -11.61
C PHE A 147 7.27 -8.05 -13.01
N GLN A 148 6.60 -8.81 -13.86
CA GLN A 148 6.99 -9.02 -15.25
C GLN A 148 5.81 -8.69 -16.17
N PHE A 149 6.07 -7.94 -17.23
CA PHE A 149 5.06 -7.69 -18.25
C PHE A 149 5.11 -8.78 -19.32
N LEU A 150 4.04 -9.56 -19.43
CA LEU A 150 3.90 -10.58 -20.45
C LEU A 150 2.97 -10.07 -21.55
N TYR A 151 3.31 -10.36 -22.80
CA TYR A 151 2.55 -9.97 -23.97
C TYR A 151 2.77 -11.01 -25.09
N PRO A 152 1.95 -11.03 -26.16
CA PRO A 152 1.96 -12.11 -27.14
C PRO A 152 3.35 -12.41 -27.72
N GLU A 153 3.70 -13.70 -27.87
CA GLU A 153 5.03 -14.12 -28.30
C GLU A 153 5.38 -13.69 -29.74
N TYR A 154 4.36 -13.69 -30.62
CA TYR A 154 4.51 -13.25 -32.01
C TYR A 154 4.82 -11.76 -32.15
N LEU A 155 4.67 -10.96 -31.09
CA LEU A 155 5.08 -9.56 -31.05
C LEU A 155 6.53 -9.46 -30.54
N ASN A 156 7.39 -8.77 -31.27
CA ASN A 156 8.71 -8.41 -30.75
C ASN A 156 8.61 -7.29 -29.70
N GLU A 157 7.58 -6.46 -29.76
CA GLU A 157 7.36 -5.34 -28.85
C GLU A 157 5.87 -5.20 -28.51
N PRO A 158 5.49 -4.79 -27.29
CA PRO A 158 4.09 -4.57 -26.97
C PRO A 158 3.46 -3.46 -27.81
N THR A 159 2.16 -3.56 -28.04
CA THR A 159 1.39 -2.48 -28.70
C THR A 159 1.38 -1.22 -27.83
N GLN A 160 1.03 -0.07 -28.41
CA GLN A 160 0.97 1.21 -27.67
C GLN A 160 0.02 1.14 -26.45
N ASN A 161 -1.14 0.47 -26.59
CA ASN A 161 -2.06 0.29 -25.49
C ASN A 161 -1.47 -0.59 -24.37
N GLN A 162 -0.75 -1.66 -24.75
CA GLN A 162 -0.07 -2.54 -23.80
C GLN A 162 1.06 -1.80 -23.07
N LYS A 163 1.87 -1.00 -23.78
CA LYS A 163 2.89 -0.15 -23.17
C LYS A 163 2.28 0.82 -22.17
N LYS A 164 1.17 1.47 -22.52
CA LYS A 164 0.46 2.38 -21.63
C LYS A 164 -0.01 1.69 -20.35
N ILE A 165 -0.51 0.45 -20.42
CA ILE A 165 -0.89 -0.32 -19.22
C ILE A 165 0.32 -0.52 -18.30
N TRP A 166 1.46 -0.91 -18.85
CA TRP A 166 2.69 -1.07 -18.06
C TRP A 166 3.19 0.26 -17.49
N GLU A 167 3.22 1.32 -18.29
CA GLU A 167 3.64 2.65 -17.87
C GLU A 167 2.74 3.21 -16.76
N ASP A 168 1.42 3.05 -16.89
CA ASP A 168 0.45 3.46 -15.89
C ASP A 168 0.63 2.64 -14.61
N PHE A 169 0.81 1.32 -14.71
CA PHE A 169 1.13 0.48 -13.57
C PHE A 169 2.40 0.93 -12.83
N VAL A 170 3.50 1.22 -13.55
CA VAL A 170 4.76 1.64 -12.91
C VAL A 170 4.66 3.06 -12.33
N ARG A 171 4.03 4.00 -13.04
CA ARG A 171 4.12 5.44 -12.72
C ARG A 171 2.92 6.01 -11.98
N LYS A 172 1.74 5.40 -12.12
CA LYS A 172 0.48 5.89 -11.53
C LYS A 172 -0.01 5.03 -10.37
N THR A 173 0.60 3.87 -10.12
CA THR A 173 0.38 3.14 -8.86
C THR A 173 0.82 4.03 -7.70
N ALA A 174 -0.11 4.28 -6.78
CA ALA A 174 0.05 5.23 -5.69
C ALA A 174 -0.15 4.53 -4.34
N LEU A 175 0.33 5.15 -3.26
CA LEU A 175 -0.01 4.67 -1.91
C LEU A 175 -1.53 4.71 -1.74
N LEU A 176 -2.08 3.70 -1.06
CA LEU A 176 -3.49 3.70 -0.69
C LEU A 176 -3.86 4.97 0.09
N SER A 177 -5.10 5.42 -0.08
CA SER A 177 -5.66 6.46 0.80
C SER A 177 -5.63 5.96 2.25
N LEU A 178 -5.65 6.87 3.23
CA LEU A 178 -5.75 6.44 4.64
C LEU A 178 -6.91 5.47 4.88
N ASN A 179 -8.06 5.75 4.29
CA ASN A 179 -9.27 4.95 4.50
C ASN A 179 -9.07 3.53 3.98
N ASP A 180 -8.48 3.40 2.79
CA ASP A 180 -8.14 2.10 2.24
C ASP A 180 -7.02 1.46 3.06
N LEU A 181 -6.01 2.20 3.51
CA LEU A 181 -4.97 1.66 4.39
C LEU A 181 -5.55 1.03 5.67
N LEU A 182 -6.50 1.72 6.31
CA LEU A 182 -7.20 1.21 7.49
C LEU A 182 -7.97 -0.08 7.18
N VAL A 183 -8.74 -0.08 6.08
CA VAL A 183 -9.46 -1.26 5.63
C VAL A 183 -8.48 -2.41 5.30
N ALA A 184 -7.31 -2.12 4.72
CA ALA A 184 -6.31 -3.13 4.34
C ALA A 184 -5.74 -3.88 5.54
N HIS A 185 -5.66 -3.20 6.67
CA HIS A 185 -5.16 -3.75 7.91
C HIS A 185 -6.23 -4.40 8.78
N GLY A 186 -7.45 -4.58 8.25
CA GLY A 186 -8.56 -5.15 9.00
C GLY A 186 -9.04 -4.25 10.12
N ALA A 187 -8.63 -2.97 10.13
CA ALA A 187 -9.21 -1.99 11.01
C ALA A 187 -10.62 -1.70 10.50
N HIS A 188 -11.60 -2.42 11.05
CA HIS A 188 -12.96 -1.90 11.04
C HIS A 188 -12.91 -0.56 11.76
N MET A 189 -13.32 0.52 11.09
CA MET A 189 -13.47 1.84 11.70
C MET A 189 -14.62 1.86 12.72
N LYS A 190 -14.55 1.00 13.74
CA LYS A 190 -15.37 1.04 14.93
C LYS A 190 -14.61 1.89 15.93
N GLY A 191 -14.73 3.21 15.82
CA GLY A 191 -14.14 4.11 16.81
C GLY A 191 -13.83 5.54 16.43
N TYR A 192 -14.10 5.95 15.19
CA TYR A 192 -14.02 7.37 14.88
C TYR A 192 -15.11 8.13 15.63
N THR A 193 -14.74 9.30 16.14
CA THR A 193 -15.69 10.29 16.61
C THR A 193 -15.56 11.49 15.69
N GLU A 194 -16.63 11.81 14.97
CA GLU A 194 -16.72 13.10 14.30
C GLU A 194 -17.00 14.15 15.39
N SER A 195 -16.03 14.99 15.72
CA SER A 195 -16.34 16.18 16.54
C SER A 195 -17.08 17.17 15.64
N SER A 196 -18.31 17.50 16.03
CA SER A 196 -19.16 18.48 15.35
C SER A 196 -19.04 19.88 15.92
N SER A 197 -18.29 20.05 17.01
CA SER A 197 -18.09 21.34 17.69
C SER A 197 -16.87 22.12 17.18
N ILE A 198 -16.12 21.54 16.24
CA ILE A 198 -15.14 22.22 15.38
C ILE A 198 -15.78 22.44 14.00
N ARG A 199 -15.57 23.60 13.36
CA ARG A 199 -16.08 23.82 11.99
C ARG A 199 -15.49 22.83 11.00
N GLU A 200 -14.25 22.44 11.24
CA GLU A 200 -13.52 21.40 10.54
C GLU A 200 -13.80 20.03 11.17
N LYS A 201 -14.39 19.12 10.38
CA LYS A 201 -14.60 17.76 10.83
C LYS A 201 -13.25 17.03 10.83
N VAL A 202 -12.85 16.49 11.98
CA VAL A 202 -11.70 15.59 12.08
C VAL A 202 -12.14 14.15 12.30
N ARG A 203 -11.37 13.21 11.77
CA ARG A 203 -11.49 11.79 12.06
C ARG A 203 -10.28 11.36 12.89
N ILE A 204 -10.55 10.86 14.10
CA ILE A 204 -9.50 10.36 14.99
C ILE A 204 -9.57 8.84 15.05
N VAL A 205 -8.43 8.17 14.85
CA VAL A 205 -8.27 6.71 14.96
C VAL A 205 -7.19 6.41 16.00
N VAL A 206 -7.46 5.47 16.88
CA VAL A 206 -6.56 5.16 18.00
C VAL A 206 -6.28 3.67 18.08
N GLU A 207 -5.01 3.31 18.22
CA GLU A 207 -4.57 1.96 18.52
C GLU A 207 -3.77 1.92 19.81
N LYS A 208 -3.97 0.87 20.61
CA LYS A 208 -3.21 0.59 21.83
C LYS A 208 -2.45 -0.72 21.68
N ARG A 209 -1.13 -0.67 21.80
CA ARG A 209 -0.28 -1.85 21.66
C ARG A 209 -0.30 -2.70 22.92
N ARG A 210 -0.62 -3.99 22.80
CA ARG A 210 -0.90 -4.89 23.92
C ARG A 210 0.26 -5.04 24.91
N TRP A 211 1.50 -5.09 24.43
CA TRP A 211 2.65 -5.49 25.26
C TRP A 211 3.32 -4.34 26.01
N ASP A 212 3.31 -3.11 25.48
CA ASP A 212 3.85 -1.92 26.17
C ASP A 212 2.82 -0.82 26.41
N GLN A 213 1.55 -1.07 26.09
CA GLN A 213 0.43 -0.15 26.33
C GLN A 213 0.56 1.20 25.62
N LYS A 214 1.50 1.33 24.65
CA LYS A 214 1.66 2.57 23.89
C LYS A 214 0.46 2.84 23.01
N LEU A 215 0.15 4.12 22.81
CA LEU A 215 -0.93 4.58 21.95
C LEU A 215 -0.38 5.16 20.65
N LEU A 216 -0.99 4.79 19.54
CA LEU A 216 -0.86 5.47 18.26
C LEU A 216 -2.18 6.21 18.00
N ILE A 217 -2.10 7.53 17.85
CA ILE A 217 -3.25 8.39 17.55
C ILE A 217 -3.03 8.97 16.16
N TYR A 218 -3.95 8.65 15.26
CA TYR A 218 -4.00 9.16 13.91
C TYR A 218 -5.15 10.17 13.79
N ILE A 219 -4.92 11.29 13.10
CA ILE A 219 -5.87 12.39 12.97
C ILE A 219 -5.93 12.78 11.50
N ASP A 220 -7.10 12.58 10.88
CA ASP A 220 -7.40 12.99 9.51
C ASP A 220 -8.27 14.25 9.53
N PRO A 221 -7.81 15.40 9.02
CA PRO A 221 -8.72 16.49 8.73
C PRO A 221 -9.58 16.14 7.50
N LEU A 222 -10.90 16.12 7.65
CA LEU A 222 -11.82 15.84 6.54
C LEU A 222 -12.07 17.09 5.66
N THR A 223 -11.51 18.23 6.05
CA THR A 223 -11.56 19.51 5.31
C THR A 223 -10.17 19.85 4.76
N THR A 224 -10.13 20.60 3.66
CA THR A 224 -8.88 20.95 2.94
C THR A 224 -7.95 21.92 3.68
N ASP A 225 -8.47 22.63 4.68
CA ASP A 225 -7.63 23.39 5.59
C ASP A 225 -7.06 22.41 6.62
N HIS A 226 -5.74 22.42 6.79
CA HIS A 226 -5.04 21.55 7.73
C HIS A 226 -5.05 22.22 9.13
N PRO A 227 -5.92 21.83 10.07
CA PRO A 227 -5.86 22.35 11.43
C PRO A 227 -4.57 21.90 12.10
N PHE A 228 -3.96 22.80 12.85
CA PHE A 228 -2.93 22.39 13.80
C PHE A 228 -3.62 21.73 15.00
N PHE A 229 -3.20 20.52 15.34
CA PHE A 229 -3.77 19.72 16.42
C PHE A 229 -2.72 19.46 17.49
N GLN A 230 -2.94 19.96 18.70
CA GLN A 230 -2.03 19.71 19.82
C GLN A 230 -2.73 18.89 20.89
N ILE A 231 -2.26 17.66 21.10
CA ILE A 231 -2.68 16.85 22.25
C ILE A 231 -2.09 17.47 23.51
N GLN A 232 -2.96 17.87 24.43
CA GLN A 232 -2.58 18.32 25.77
C GLN A 232 -2.53 17.15 26.74
N LYS A 233 -3.51 16.25 26.65
CA LYS A 233 -3.64 15.13 27.59
C LYS A 233 -4.42 13.97 27.01
N ILE A 234 -4.10 12.77 27.47
CA ILE A 234 -4.83 11.55 27.14
C ILE A 234 -5.24 10.87 28.43
N HIS A 235 -6.50 10.47 28.50
CA HIS A 235 -7.09 9.75 29.60
C HIS A 235 -7.66 8.43 29.10
N ASP A 236 -7.10 7.31 29.56
CA ASP A 236 -7.71 5.99 29.33
C ASP A 236 -8.94 5.86 30.23
N ILE A 237 -10.10 5.63 29.62
CA ILE A 237 -11.35 5.49 30.34
C ILE A 237 -11.65 4.00 30.49
N ASN A 238 -11.23 3.45 31.63
CA ASN A 238 -11.60 2.11 32.04
C ASN A 238 -13.06 2.12 32.54
N PHE A 239 -14.01 1.86 31.64
CA PHE A 239 -15.41 1.67 32.05
C PHE A 239 -15.61 0.27 32.64
N VAL A 240 -16.17 0.23 33.85
CA VAL A 240 -16.70 -1.00 34.47
C VAL A 240 -18.19 -1.19 34.14
N SER A 241 -18.83 -0.25 33.42
CA SER A 241 -20.30 -0.27 33.20
C SER A 241 -20.71 0.06 31.76
N GLU A 242 -21.63 -0.75 31.24
CA GLU A 242 -22.53 -0.76 30.06
C GLU A 242 -22.54 0.36 28.99
N PHE A 243 -22.00 1.56 29.21
CA PHE A 243 -21.90 2.58 28.15
C PHE A 243 -20.80 2.18 27.16
N ALA A 244 -21.18 2.06 25.88
CA ALA A 244 -20.37 1.52 24.77
C ALA A 244 -20.10 0.00 24.80
N CYS A 245 -20.95 -0.81 25.43
CA CYS A 245 -20.88 -2.29 25.38
C CYS A 245 -19.49 -2.87 25.77
N GLY A 246 -18.75 -2.21 26.65
CA GLY A 246 -17.43 -2.66 27.09
C GLY A 246 -16.29 -2.43 26.09
N GLN A 247 -16.47 -1.53 25.11
CA GLN A 247 -15.41 -1.19 24.16
C GLN A 247 -14.37 -0.24 24.79
N PRO A 248 -13.08 -0.36 24.44
CA PRO A 248 -12.03 0.50 24.99
C PRO A 248 -12.17 1.93 24.48
N LEU A 249 -12.08 2.92 25.37
CA LEU A 249 -12.24 4.35 25.05
C LEU A 249 -11.13 5.18 25.69
N ILE A 250 -10.60 6.15 24.96
CA ILE A 250 -9.80 7.24 25.54
C ILE A 250 -10.53 8.58 25.41
N GLU A 251 -10.26 9.50 26.34
CA GLU A 251 -10.58 10.92 26.22
C GLU A 251 -9.29 11.68 25.92
N ILE A 252 -9.31 12.46 24.83
CA ILE A 252 -8.19 13.26 24.35
C ILE A 252 -8.54 14.72 24.60
N ASP A 253 -7.75 15.39 25.42
CA ASP A 253 -7.78 16.84 25.57
C ASP A 253 -6.87 17.41 24.48
N ALA A 254 -7.45 18.12 23.52
CA ALA A 254 -6.72 18.67 22.38
C ALA A 254 -7.02 20.15 22.17
N VAL A 255 -6.05 20.85 21.58
CA VAL A 255 -6.20 22.22 21.09
C VAL A 255 -6.16 22.20 19.57
N PHE A 256 -7.22 22.70 18.96
CA PHE A 256 -7.40 22.82 17.52
C PHE A 256 -7.13 24.26 17.12
N THR A 257 -6.18 24.50 16.24
CA THR A 257 -5.94 25.83 15.67
C THR A 257 -6.25 25.79 14.18
N GLU A 258 -7.40 26.36 13.80
CA GLU A 258 -7.75 26.58 12.40
C GLU A 258 -6.76 27.55 11.75
N SER A 259 -6.53 27.45 10.44
CA SER A 259 -5.55 28.25 9.70
C SER A 259 -5.75 29.78 9.84
N LYS A 260 -6.95 30.24 10.23
CA LYS A 260 -7.31 31.64 10.47
C LYS A 260 -8.18 31.86 11.73
N GLY A 261 -8.21 30.90 12.66
CA GLY A 261 -9.08 30.93 13.84
C GLY A 261 -8.32 31.09 15.16
N GLU A 262 -9.07 31.37 16.24
CA GLU A 262 -8.51 31.26 17.60
C GLU A 262 -8.38 29.77 17.99
N PRO A 263 -7.37 29.40 18.78
CA PRO A 263 -7.23 28.03 19.28
C PRO A 263 -8.46 27.61 20.11
N LEU A 264 -9.06 26.48 19.74
CA LEU A 264 -10.19 25.88 20.44
C LEU A 264 -9.71 24.68 21.26
N SER A 265 -9.92 24.72 22.58
CA SER A 265 -9.67 23.55 23.44
C SER A 265 -10.91 22.67 23.49
N GLU A 266 -10.74 21.39 23.17
CA GLU A 266 -11.83 20.42 23.13
C GLU A 266 -11.44 19.10 23.76
N LYS A 267 -12.46 18.38 24.23
CA LYS A 267 -12.33 17.01 24.74
C LYS A 267 -13.00 16.06 23.76
N VAL A 268 -12.23 15.17 23.14
CA VAL A 268 -12.76 14.19 22.20
C VAL A 268 -12.64 12.79 22.79
N ARG A 269 -13.75 12.06 22.83
CA ARG A 269 -13.77 10.66 23.24
C ARG A 269 -13.62 9.79 22.00
N VAL A 270 -12.70 8.84 22.00
CA VAL A 270 -12.36 8.03 20.82
C VAL A 270 -12.24 6.58 21.24
N LEU A 271 -12.93 5.67 20.54
CA LEU A 271 -12.75 4.24 20.79
C LEU A 271 -11.42 3.81 20.17
N TYR A 272 -10.75 2.86 20.82
CA TYR A 272 -9.46 2.37 20.34
C TYR A 272 -9.43 0.85 20.14
N ASN A 273 -8.58 0.43 19.20
CA ASN A 273 -8.32 -0.97 18.94
C ASN A 273 -7.10 -1.45 19.73
N ILE A 274 -7.17 -2.63 20.35
CA ILE A 274 -6.00 -3.27 20.96
C ILE A 274 -5.30 -4.13 19.91
N VAL A 275 -4.02 -3.87 19.66
CA VAL A 275 -3.22 -4.51 18.61
C VAL A 275 -1.92 -5.08 19.16
N ASP A 276 -1.38 -6.14 18.55
CA ASP A 276 -0.07 -6.70 18.95
C ASP A 276 1.11 -5.86 18.41
N GLN A 277 0.93 -5.24 17.25
CA GLN A 277 1.81 -4.22 16.68
C GLN A 277 0.95 -3.10 16.08
N PHE A 278 1.45 -1.87 16.10
CA PHE A 278 0.75 -0.77 15.43
C PHE A 278 0.59 -1.08 13.94
N THR A 279 -0.60 -0.80 13.45
CA THR A 279 -0.95 -0.92 12.03
C THR A 279 -0.04 -0.05 11.18
N PHE A 280 0.27 1.16 11.67
CA PHE A 280 1.17 2.08 11.00
C PHE A 280 2.49 2.25 11.74
N ASN A 281 3.59 2.20 10.98
CA ASN A 281 4.87 2.75 11.41
C ASN A 281 4.92 4.22 10.94
N SER A 282 5.39 5.15 11.78
CA SER A 282 5.52 6.58 11.46
C SER A 282 6.29 6.83 10.15
N LYS A 283 7.24 5.95 9.81
CA LYS A 283 7.98 5.97 8.54
C LYS A 283 7.11 5.78 7.29
N MET A 284 5.95 5.15 7.42
CA MET A 284 5.04 4.88 6.29
C MET A 284 4.16 6.07 5.92
N LEU A 285 3.89 6.97 6.87
CA LEU A 285 2.87 8.00 6.73
C LEU A 285 3.46 9.42 6.60
N SER A 286 4.74 9.63 6.92
CA SER A 286 5.45 10.90 6.65
C SER A 286 6.98 10.74 6.70
N PRO A 287 7.66 10.48 5.58
CA PRO A 287 9.11 10.22 5.55
C PRO A 287 10.01 11.43 5.86
N HIS A 288 9.46 12.64 6.07
CA HIS A 288 10.22 13.88 6.24
C HIS A 288 9.88 14.71 7.50
N ARG A 289 9.07 14.20 8.44
CA ARG A 289 8.44 15.07 9.47
C ARG A 289 8.61 14.69 10.94
N PHE A 290 9.50 13.76 11.31
CA PHE A 290 9.71 13.48 12.73
C PHE A 290 11.08 13.90 13.25
N GLU A 291 11.05 14.92 14.11
CA GLU A 291 11.95 15.04 15.24
C GLU A 291 11.61 13.92 16.24
N GLU A 292 12.63 13.18 16.69
CA GLU A 292 12.52 12.15 17.71
C GLU A 292 12.17 12.79 19.05
N THR A 293 10.88 12.85 19.37
CA THR A 293 10.42 12.98 20.76
C THR A 293 9.35 11.96 21.05
N PRO A 294 9.27 11.45 22.29
CA PRO A 294 8.57 10.21 22.59
C PRO A 294 7.08 10.42 22.43
N GLU A 295 6.51 9.64 21.52
CA GLU A 295 5.08 9.42 21.39
C GLU A 295 4.32 10.63 20.82
N TYR A 296 3.28 10.36 20.04
CA TYR A 296 2.31 11.30 19.46
C TYR A 296 2.61 11.92 18.09
N LEU A 297 1.54 11.88 17.27
CA LEU A 297 1.18 12.72 16.13
C LEU A 297 1.74 12.37 14.75
N LEU A 298 0.90 11.77 13.90
CA LEU A 298 1.02 11.86 12.44
C LEU A 298 0.12 12.99 11.92
N PHE A 299 0.71 13.97 11.23
CA PHE A 299 -0.01 14.97 10.43
C PHE A 299 0.20 14.67 8.95
N GLN A 300 -0.88 14.67 8.16
CA GLN A 300 -0.79 14.91 6.71
C GLN A 300 -0.93 16.41 6.44
#